data_AF-A0A377GBU8-F1
#
_entry.id   AF-A0A377GBU8-F1
#
_cell.length_a   1.000
_cell.length_b   1.000
_cell.length_c   1.000
_cell.angle_alpha   90.00
_cell.angle_beta   90.00
_cell.angle_gamma   90.00
#
_symmetry.space_group_name_H-M   'P 1'
#
loop_
_entity.id
_entity.type
_entity.pdbx_description
1 polymer ?
#
loop_
_entity_poly.entity_id
_entity_poly.type
_entity_poly.pdbx_seq_one_letter_code
_entity_poly.pdbx_strand_id
1 'polypeptide(L)'
;MMKRIFVADQTIRHKSPAFKITSPQTLSLNRLFSTSMRPQKTEATPTNFTKHPDPLFFKKLKVEEHKQFTIKKRMRFDYKDNYTAALNLPYSNYLLALKNKDHNALLVLSKENIIEHSNRRVDFLFYTLVAYYKTGILPTFGHTSLQHGKGRTTRKNTNISEACHSSLMPALLDKTIYQNGKTGEKHKSLLSGTHLMDSLNSTVELPPFVNDFDDLLENLCREKSLNILHKVSAGTLNPITGLTQFLQIISGVLKKLAEDANRKSQSCLPQCSLMKPQFNPKLIELVRTGTLATTFSFQTQTASEAYIQLLLRMTPAEKVLCKDNRNKEKMYLDKIMELQQEILESKSSKCHSP
;
A
#
# COMPACT_ATOMS: atom_id res chain seq x y z
N MET A 1 -1.62 13.53 14.68
CA MET A 1 -0.41 14.37 14.60
C MET A 1 0.71 13.47 14.09
N MET A 2 0.90 13.38 12.76
CA MET A 2 1.83 12.42 12.14
C MET A 2 3.29 12.78 12.45
N LYS A 3 4.03 11.83 13.02
CA LYS A 3 5.49 11.92 13.12
C LYS A 3 6.11 11.59 11.76
N ARG A 4 7.05 12.45 11.37
CA ARG A 4 7.85 12.44 10.15
C ARG A 4 8.44 11.05 9.90
N ILE A 5 8.16 10.49 8.73
CA ILE A 5 9.03 9.49 8.10
C ILE A 5 10.06 10.29 7.29
N PHE A 6 11.31 9.83 7.27
CA PHE A 6 12.56 10.46 6.80
C PHE A 6 13.44 11.14 7.87
N VAL A 7 14.42 10.32 8.31
CA VAL A 7 15.79 10.62 8.77
C VAL A 7 15.96 11.67 9.88
N ALA A 8 16.20 11.18 11.11
CA ALA A 8 16.87 11.94 12.15
C ALA A 8 18.38 11.85 11.91
N ASP A 9 18.96 12.97 11.49
CA ASP A 9 20.41 13.13 11.36
C ASP A 9 21.04 13.13 12.76
N GLN A 10 22.18 12.45 12.88
CA GLN A 10 22.88 12.29 14.14
C GLN A 10 23.44 13.64 14.60
N THR A 11 23.34 13.87 15.90
CA THR A 11 23.87 15.02 16.63
C THR A 11 25.31 15.37 16.24
N ILE A 12 25.50 16.44 15.47
CA ILE A 12 26.79 17.12 15.30
C ILE A 12 26.84 18.31 16.26
N ARG A 13 27.90 18.32 17.08
CA ARG A 13 28.23 19.35 18.06
C ARG A 13 28.28 20.74 17.42
N HIS A 14 27.65 21.70 18.11
CA HIS A 14 27.77 23.13 17.87
C HIS A 14 29.23 23.61 17.80
N LYS A 15 29.60 24.18 16.66
CA LYS A 15 30.54 25.32 16.57
C LYS A 15 30.04 26.26 15.48
N SER A 16 29.58 27.45 15.86
CA SER A 16 29.40 28.59 14.95
C SER A 16 30.76 28.98 14.33
N PRO A 17 30.81 29.49 13.09
CA PRO A 17 30.79 30.95 12.97
C PRO A 17 30.18 31.55 11.68
N ALA A 18 29.79 32.82 11.83
CA ALA A 18 29.88 33.95 10.90
C ALA A 18 29.21 33.89 9.50
N PHE A 19 28.19 34.73 9.36
CA PHE A 19 27.64 35.24 8.10
C PHE A 19 28.70 35.86 7.17
N LYS A 20 28.64 35.51 5.88
CA LYS A 20 28.95 36.45 4.78
C LYS A 20 27.93 36.29 3.67
N ILE A 21 27.33 37.43 3.33
CA ILE A 21 26.42 37.64 2.21
C ILE A 21 27.26 37.83 0.95
N THR A 22 26.93 37.12 -0.13
CA THR A 22 27.31 37.50 -1.49
C THR A 22 26.21 37.07 -2.46
N SER A 23 25.72 38.04 -3.22
CA SER A 23 24.70 37.96 -4.27
C SER A 23 25.33 37.49 -5.62
N PRO A 24 24.52 37.23 -6.67
CA PRO A 24 24.70 36.10 -7.59
C PRO A 24 25.68 36.38 -8.73
N GLN A 25 26.36 35.32 -9.18
CA GLN A 25 27.02 35.29 -10.48
C GLN A 25 26.34 34.28 -11.41
N THR A 26 25.74 34.84 -12.44
CA THR A 26 25.36 34.21 -13.71
C THR A 26 26.62 33.70 -14.41
N LEU A 27 26.70 32.40 -14.69
CA LEU A 27 27.59 31.86 -15.72
C LEU A 27 26.89 30.74 -16.49
N SER A 28 26.58 31.08 -17.73
CA SER A 28 26.36 30.17 -18.85
C SER A 28 27.65 29.40 -19.14
N LEU A 29 27.57 28.07 -19.34
CA LEU A 29 28.38 27.42 -20.36
C LEU A 29 27.81 26.07 -20.79
N ASN A 30 27.67 25.96 -22.12
CA ASN A 30 27.28 24.78 -22.87
C ASN A 30 28.36 23.68 -22.85
N ARG A 31 27.90 22.47 -23.22
CA ARG A 31 28.63 21.30 -23.76
C ARG A 31 29.43 20.43 -22.76
N LEU A 32 28.91 19.21 -22.55
CA LEU A 32 29.42 17.98 -23.19
C LEU A 32 28.70 16.78 -22.55
N PHE A 33 27.75 16.17 -23.26
CA PHE A 33 27.61 14.71 -23.40
C PHE A 33 26.67 14.47 -24.59
N SER A 34 27.30 14.29 -25.74
CA SER A 34 26.68 13.79 -26.96
C SER A 34 26.71 12.27 -26.90
N THR A 35 25.54 11.65 -26.74
CA THR A 35 25.31 10.27 -27.19
C THR A 35 24.00 10.25 -27.95
N SER A 36 24.17 10.29 -29.27
CA SER A 36 23.17 10.10 -30.31
C SER A 36 22.22 8.94 -30.00
N MET A 37 20.96 9.26 -29.67
CA MET A 37 19.83 8.36 -29.88
C MET A 37 18.97 8.96 -31.00
N ARG A 38 19.12 8.38 -32.19
CA ARG A 38 18.30 8.64 -33.38
C ARG A 38 16.82 8.43 -33.03
N PRO A 39 15.91 9.38 -33.33
CA PRO A 39 14.49 9.10 -33.24
C PRO A 39 14.09 8.26 -34.46
N GLN A 40 13.92 6.95 -34.26
CA GLN A 40 13.15 6.16 -35.21
C GLN A 40 11.68 6.56 -35.06
N LYS A 41 11.20 7.35 -36.04
CA LYS A 41 9.80 7.42 -36.41
C LYS A 41 9.34 6.01 -36.77
N THR A 42 8.54 5.41 -35.92
CA THR A 42 7.54 4.43 -36.33
C THR A 42 6.26 4.81 -35.60
N GLU A 43 5.32 5.36 -36.37
CA GLU A 43 3.91 5.44 -36.00
C GLU A 43 3.43 4.03 -35.70
N ALA A 44 3.39 3.69 -34.41
CA ALA A 44 2.71 2.50 -33.94
C ALA A 44 1.25 2.89 -33.68
N THR A 45 0.40 2.48 -34.61
CA THR A 45 -1.06 2.41 -34.47
C THR A 45 -1.45 1.95 -33.07
N PRO A 46 -2.42 2.60 -32.39
CA PRO A 46 -2.82 2.19 -31.05
C PRO A 46 -3.41 0.78 -31.12
N THR A 47 -2.64 -0.19 -30.65
CA THR A 47 -3.09 -1.57 -30.56
C THR A 47 -4.18 -1.60 -29.50
N ASN A 48 -5.39 -2.02 -29.89
CA ASN A 48 -6.56 -2.15 -29.03
C ASN A 48 -6.22 -2.96 -27.75
N PHE A 49 -5.98 -2.28 -26.63
CA PHE A 49 -5.70 -2.86 -25.31
C PHE A 49 -6.96 -3.44 -24.60
N THR A 50 -7.97 -3.86 -25.37
CA THR A 50 -9.28 -4.31 -24.85
C THR A 50 -9.42 -5.81 -24.69
N LYS A 51 -8.37 -6.61 -24.93
CA LYS A 51 -8.44 -8.06 -24.66
C LYS A 51 -8.07 -8.33 -23.20
N HIS A 52 -9.04 -8.82 -22.43
CA HIS A 52 -8.78 -9.42 -21.13
C HIS A 52 -7.61 -10.39 -21.25
N PRO A 53 -6.63 -10.35 -20.32
CA PRO A 53 -5.49 -11.24 -20.35
C PRO A 53 -5.97 -12.71 -20.33
N ASP A 54 -5.49 -13.48 -21.31
CA ASP A 54 -5.76 -14.91 -21.46
C ASP A 54 -5.44 -15.65 -20.16
N PRO A 55 -6.34 -16.48 -19.60
CA PRO A 55 -6.05 -17.30 -18.42
C PRO A 55 -4.73 -18.10 -18.51
N LEU A 56 -4.34 -18.50 -19.73
CA LEU A 56 -3.05 -19.16 -19.98
C LEU A 56 -1.85 -18.27 -19.65
N PHE A 57 -1.96 -16.94 -19.79
CA PHE A 57 -0.91 -16.00 -19.43
C PHE A 57 -0.61 -16.05 -17.93
N PHE A 58 -1.63 -15.95 -17.06
CA PHE A 58 -1.42 -16.00 -15.61
C PHE A 58 -0.97 -17.39 -15.13
N LYS A 59 -1.45 -18.46 -15.78
CA LYS A 59 -0.96 -19.82 -15.50
C LYS A 59 0.53 -19.95 -15.79
N LYS A 60 1.01 -19.39 -16.91
CA LYS A 60 2.45 -19.36 -17.25
C LYS A 60 3.26 -18.56 -16.23
N LEU A 61 2.75 -17.42 -15.77
CA LEU A 61 3.41 -16.65 -14.70
C LEU A 61 3.56 -17.49 -13.43
N LYS A 62 2.51 -18.21 -13.03
CA LYS A 62 2.51 -19.05 -11.82
C LYS A 62 3.48 -20.22 -11.91
N VAL A 63 3.59 -20.85 -13.07
CA VAL A 63 4.59 -21.89 -13.34
C VAL A 63 6.00 -21.31 -13.20
N GLU A 64 6.23 -20.11 -13.75
CA GLU A 64 7.53 -19.45 -13.66
C GLU A 64 7.88 -19.03 -12.22
N GLU A 65 6.91 -18.52 -11.46
CA GLU A 65 7.07 -18.22 -10.04
C GLU A 65 7.51 -19.48 -9.28
N HIS A 66 6.84 -20.61 -9.51
CA HIS A 66 7.19 -21.86 -8.84
C HIS A 66 8.59 -22.36 -9.20
N LYS A 67 8.99 -22.21 -10.47
CA LYS A 67 10.30 -22.60 -10.98
C LYS A 67 11.43 -21.76 -10.36
N GLN A 68 11.25 -20.44 -10.28
CA GLN A 68 12.32 -19.53 -9.84
C GLN A 68 12.39 -19.33 -8.32
N PHE A 69 11.27 -19.50 -7.62
CA PHE A 69 11.10 -19.25 -6.18
C PHE A 69 10.58 -20.51 -5.47
N THR A 70 11.44 -21.52 -5.34
CA THR A 70 11.11 -22.82 -4.73
C THR A 70 10.86 -22.74 -3.23
N ILE A 71 11.51 -21.80 -2.54
CA ILE A 71 11.34 -21.58 -1.10
C ILE A 71 10.01 -20.85 -0.83
N LYS A 72 9.05 -21.57 -0.26
CA LYS A 72 7.75 -21.01 0.13
C LYS A 72 7.74 -20.36 1.51
N LYS A 73 8.78 -20.57 2.33
CA LYS A 73 8.84 -20.00 3.68
C LYS A 73 9.04 -18.48 3.60
N ARG A 74 8.18 -17.72 4.30
CA ARG A 74 8.32 -16.27 4.41
C ARG A 74 9.58 -15.91 5.21
N MET A 75 10.35 -14.98 4.69
CA MET A 75 11.35 -14.25 5.46
C MET A 75 10.61 -13.25 6.35
N ARG A 76 10.89 -13.29 7.65
CA ARG A 76 10.18 -12.48 8.65
C ARG A 76 11.15 -11.61 9.44
N PHE A 77 10.95 -10.31 9.37
CA PHE A 77 11.77 -9.28 10.02
C PHE A 77 11.11 -8.80 11.33
N ASP A 78 11.90 -8.23 12.23
CA ASP A 78 11.42 -7.66 13.49
C ASP A 78 10.80 -6.28 13.25
N TYR A 79 9.94 -5.83 14.16
CA TYR A 79 9.40 -4.46 14.13
C TYR A 79 10.47 -3.40 14.41
N LYS A 80 11.58 -3.77 15.05
CA LYS A 80 12.73 -2.88 15.29
C LYS A 80 13.58 -2.64 14.04
N ASP A 81 13.37 -3.42 12.98
CA ASP A 81 14.06 -3.24 11.72
C ASP A 81 13.49 -1.98 11.03
N ASN A 82 14.13 -0.83 11.25
CA ASN A 82 13.70 0.53 10.88
C ASN A 82 13.61 0.82 9.36
N TYR A 83 13.52 -0.20 8.52
CA TYR A 83 13.46 -0.05 7.06
C TYR A 83 12.04 -0.07 6.52
N THR A 84 11.02 -0.27 7.36
CA THR A 84 9.61 -0.32 6.93
C THR A 84 8.67 0.39 7.90
N ALA A 85 7.42 0.55 7.49
CA ALA A 85 6.37 1.09 8.33
C ALA A 85 5.80 0.08 9.34
N ALA A 86 6.36 -1.13 9.51
CA ALA A 86 5.76 -2.14 10.38
C ALA A 86 5.55 -1.65 11.83
N LEU A 87 4.39 -1.93 12.42
CA LEU A 87 4.04 -1.45 13.76
C LEU A 87 3.69 -2.58 14.71
N ASN A 88 4.27 -2.56 15.90
CA ASN A 88 3.88 -3.42 17.00
C ASN A 88 2.82 -2.76 17.90
N LEU A 89 2.18 -3.55 18.75
CA LEU A 89 1.35 -2.99 19.82
C LEU A 89 2.26 -2.36 20.87
N PRO A 90 2.02 -1.10 21.30
CA PRO A 90 2.87 -0.36 22.23
C PRO A 90 2.68 -0.82 23.69
N TYR A 91 2.32 -2.08 23.91
CA TYR A 91 2.04 -2.67 25.22
C TYR A 91 2.97 -3.85 25.47
N SER A 92 3.23 -4.14 26.75
CA SER A 92 4.05 -5.29 27.12
C SER A 92 3.32 -6.60 26.81
N ASN A 93 4.10 -7.68 26.57
CA ASN A 93 3.52 -9.02 26.37
C ASN A 93 2.69 -9.47 27.58
N TYR A 94 3.09 -9.08 28.79
CA TYR A 94 2.36 -9.37 30.03
C TYR A 94 0.97 -8.74 30.03
N LEU A 95 0.86 -7.44 29.70
CA LEU A 95 -0.42 -6.73 29.68
C LEU A 95 -1.37 -7.33 28.64
N LEU A 96 -0.87 -7.62 27.44
CA LEU A 96 -1.67 -8.23 26.38
C LEU A 96 -2.11 -9.65 26.77
N ALA A 97 -1.24 -10.44 27.39
CA ALA A 97 -1.57 -11.78 27.88
C ALA A 97 -2.65 -11.75 28.96
N LEU A 98 -2.63 -10.76 29.87
CA LEU A 98 -3.64 -10.58 30.91
C LEU A 98 -5.04 -10.33 30.31
N LYS A 99 -5.09 -9.62 29.18
CA LYS A 99 -6.33 -9.26 28.47
C LYS A 99 -6.70 -10.24 27.35
N ASN A 100 -5.95 -11.33 27.15
CA ASN A 100 -6.10 -12.21 25.98
C ASN A 100 -7.52 -12.80 25.81
N LYS A 101 -8.27 -12.95 26.91
CA LYS A 101 -9.64 -13.47 26.90
C LYS A 101 -10.72 -12.40 26.81
N ASP A 102 -10.36 -11.13 26.85
CA ASP A 102 -11.28 -9.99 26.83
C ASP A 102 -11.14 -9.23 25.50
N HIS A 103 -11.96 -9.62 24.52
CA HIS A 103 -11.96 -9.00 23.19
C HIS A 103 -12.25 -7.50 23.24
N ASN A 104 -13.07 -7.03 24.19
CA ASN A 104 -13.38 -5.61 24.30
C ASN A 104 -12.18 -4.82 24.83
N ALA A 105 -11.48 -5.33 25.84
CA ALA A 105 -10.25 -4.71 26.32
C ALA A 105 -9.16 -4.69 25.25
N LEU A 106 -8.97 -5.80 24.52
CA LEU A 106 -8.02 -5.85 23.41
C LEU A 106 -8.40 -4.87 22.28
N LEU A 107 -9.69 -4.74 21.96
CA LEU A 107 -10.17 -3.77 20.99
C LEU A 107 -9.84 -2.33 21.40
N VAL A 108 -10.01 -1.99 22.68
CA VAL A 108 -9.67 -0.67 23.22
C VAL A 108 -8.16 -0.43 23.14
N LEU A 109 -7.35 -1.41 23.55
CA LEU A 109 -5.89 -1.30 23.50
C LEU A 109 -5.39 -1.12 22.06
N SER A 110 -5.96 -1.87 21.11
CA SER A 110 -5.52 -1.88 19.71
C SER A 110 -6.18 -0.81 18.83
N LYS A 111 -7.03 0.06 19.38
CA LYS A 111 -7.84 1.03 18.64
C LYS A 111 -7.05 1.81 17.59
N GLU A 112 -5.97 2.48 18.00
CA GLU A 112 -5.18 3.33 17.12
C GLU A 112 -4.46 2.51 16.03
N ASN A 113 -3.96 1.32 16.38
CA ASN A 113 -3.35 0.40 15.42
C ASN A 113 -4.36 -0.10 14.37
N ILE A 114 -5.63 -0.32 14.74
CA ILE A 114 -6.70 -0.72 13.79
C ILE A 114 -6.99 0.40 12.79
N ILE A 115 -7.09 1.63 13.28
CA ILE A 115 -7.33 2.82 12.44
C ILE A 115 -6.15 3.01 11.47
N GLU A 116 -4.93 2.99 11.99
CA GLU A 116 -3.69 3.14 11.20
C GLU A 116 -3.55 2.04 10.14
N HIS A 117 -3.77 0.78 10.52
CA HIS A 117 -3.76 -0.36 9.59
C HIS A 117 -4.76 -0.19 8.44
N SER A 118 -5.98 0.24 8.77
CA SER A 118 -7.05 0.49 7.79
C SER A 118 -6.72 1.68 6.88
N ASN A 119 -6.04 2.71 7.40
CA ASN A 119 -5.60 3.86 6.63
C ASN A 119 -4.50 3.49 5.63
N ARG A 120 -3.46 2.76 6.09
CA ARG A 120 -2.35 2.28 5.25
C ARG A 120 -2.79 1.43 4.09
N ARG A 121 -3.89 0.68 4.24
CA ARG A 121 -4.48 -0.09 3.13
C ARG A 121 -4.82 0.79 1.94
N VAL A 122 -5.40 1.95 2.21
CA VAL A 122 -5.78 2.92 1.18
C VAL A 122 -4.53 3.52 0.53
N ASP A 123 -3.56 3.94 1.34
CA ASP A 123 -2.28 4.47 0.87
C ASP A 123 -1.54 3.46 -0.02
N PHE A 124 -1.37 2.23 0.47
CA PHE A 124 -0.65 1.17 -0.23
C PHE A 124 -1.34 0.76 -1.53
N LEU A 125 -2.67 0.75 -1.57
CA LEU A 125 -3.37 0.57 -2.84
C LEU A 125 -3.07 1.72 -3.80
N PHE A 126 -3.18 2.98 -3.35
CA PHE A 126 -2.92 4.13 -4.21
C PHE A 126 -1.51 4.10 -4.81
N TYR A 127 -0.48 3.88 -3.98
CA TYR A 127 0.89 3.78 -4.47
C TYR A 127 1.11 2.60 -5.42
N THR A 128 0.39 1.49 -5.21
CA THR A 128 0.40 0.37 -6.17
C THR A 128 -0.24 0.77 -7.50
N LEU A 129 -1.35 1.53 -7.48
CA LEU A 129 -1.98 2.06 -8.69
C LEU A 129 -1.03 3.01 -9.44
N VAL A 130 -0.35 3.91 -8.72
CA VAL A 130 0.65 4.83 -9.29
C VAL A 130 1.79 4.05 -9.93
N ALA A 131 2.35 3.06 -9.24
CA ALA A 131 3.47 2.26 -9.75
C ALA A 131 3.17 1.61 -11.11
N TYR A 132 1.95 1.07 -11.27
CA TYR A 132 1.56 0.38 -12.49
C TYR A 132 0.95 1.30 -13.56
N TYR A 133 0.66 2.56 -13.27
CA TYR A 133 -0.06 3.45 -14.18
C TYR A 133 0.57 3.51 -15.57
N LYS A 134 -0.23 3.21 -16.60
CA LYS A 134 0.19 3.23 -18.03
C LYS A 134 1.41 2.35 -18.37
N THR A 135 1.80 1.41 -17.52
CA THR A 135 2.92 0.51 -17.80
C THR A 135 2.57 -0.58 -18.82
N GLY A 136 1.29 -0.89 -19.00
CA GLY A 136 0.84 -2.04 -19.81
C GLY A 136 1.30 -3.39 -19.23
N ILE A 137 1.67 -3.44 -17.95
CA ILE A 137 2.04 -4.66 -17.22
C ILE A 137 0.84 -5.11 -16.38
N LEU A 138 0.26 -6.26 -16.69
CA LEU A 138 -0.90 -6.78 -15.98
C LEU A 138 -0.45 -7.76 -14.88
N PRO A 139 -0.49 -7.37 -13.60
CA PRO A 139 -0.08 -8.25 -12.52
C PRO A 139 -1.16 -9.27 -12.14
N THR A 140 -0.76 -10.31 -11.43
CA THR A 140 -1.63 -11.21 -10.65
C THR A 140 -1.07 -11.33 -9.24
N PHE A 141 -1.77 -12.02 -8.34
CA PHE A 141 -1.25 -12.25 -6.99
C PHE A 141 -0.03 -13.14 -7.05
N GLY A 142 1.05 -12.75 -6.37
CA GLY A 142 2.23 -13.58 -6.14
C GLY A 142 2.16 -14.31 -4.80
N HIS A 143 3.08 -15.24 -4.58
CA HIS A 143 3.33 -15.80 -3.24
C HIS A 143 4.07 -14.79 -2.38
N THR A 144 3.47 -14.41 -1.26
CA THR A 144 4.10 -13.55 -0.24
C THR A 144 5.29 -14.26 0.38
N SER A 145 6.50 -13.78 0.09
CA SER A 145 7.77 -14.29 0.61
C SER A 145 8.41 -13.37 1.68
N LEU A 146 7.87 -12.17 1.88
CA LEU A 146 8.36 -11.17 2.83
C LEU A 146 7.27 -10.85 3.85
N GLN A 147 7.67 -10.56 5.08
CA GLN A 147 6.77 -10.05 6.11
C GLN A 147 7.58 -9.27 7.14
N HIS A 148 7.23 -8.01 7.36
CA HIS A 148 7.89 -7.18 8.36
C HIS A 148 7.00 -7.12 9.60
N GLY A 149 7.40 -7.82 10.65
CA GLY A 149 6.63 -7.99 11.88
C GLY A 149 6.14 -9.42 12.14
N LYS A 150 5.90 -9.73 13.42
CA LYS A 150 5.44 -11.02 13.93
C LYS A 150 4.45 -10.82 15.08
N GLY A 151 3.42 -11.66 15.12
CA GLY A 151 2.55 -11.75 16.29
C GLY A 151 3.27 -12.25 17.54
N ARG A 152 2.65 -12.06 18.72
CA ARG A 152 3.18 -12.52 20.00
C ARG A 152 2.38 -13.72 20.52
N THR A 153 3.05 -14.55 21.30
CA THR A 153 2.45 -15.71 21.96
C THR A 153 2.66 -15.67 23.48
N THR A 154 1.78 -16.36 24.20
CA THR A 154 1.96 -16.63 25.63
C THR A 154 3.02 -17.71 25.85
N ARG A 155 3.45 -17.92 27.09
CA ARG A 155 4.34 -19.06 27.46
C ARG A 155 3.74 -20.43 27.12
N LYS A 156 2.41 -20.53 27.01
CA LYS A 156 1.69 -21.76 26.60
C LYS A 156 1.52 -21.84 25.08
N ASN A 157 2.26 -21.03 24.32
CA ASN A 157 2.20 -20.95 22.87
C ASN A 157 0.81 -20.62 22.31
N THR A 158 0.00 -19.87 23.07
CA THR A 158 -1.28 -19.33 22.60
C THR A 158 -1.05 -17.99 21.92
N ASN A 159 -1.60 -17.77 20.72
CA ASN A 159 -1.53 -16.47 20.05
C ASN A 159 -2.20 -15.39 20.89
N ILE A 160 -1.50 -14.28 21.08
CA ILE A 160 -2.00 -13.06 21.73
C ILE A 160 -2.33 -12.02 20.66
N SER A 161 -1.48 -11.96 19.64
CA SER A 161 -1.57 -11.03 18.52
C SER A 161 -1.01 -11.67 17.25
N GLU A 162 -1.35 -11.09 16.11
CA GLU A 162 -0.95 -11.52 14.78
C GLU A 162 -0.42 -10.33 13.98
N ALA A 163 0.38 -10.63 12.95
CA ALA A 163 0.98 -9.62 12.09
C ALA A 163 0.12 -9.44 10.83
N CYS A 164 -0.79 -8.47 10.86
CA CYS A 164 -1.79 -8.24 9.81
C CYS A 164 -1.18 -7.42 8.68
N HIS A 165 -1.27 -7.90 7.43
CA HIS A 165 -0.75 -7.17 6.27
C HIS A 165 -1.63 -5.98 5.95
N SER A 166 -1.06 -4.77 5.92
CA SER A 166 -1.88 -3.59 5.62
C SER A 166 -2.23 -3.50 4.13
N SER A 167 -1.42 -4.08 3.25
CA SER A 167 -1.72 -4.18 1.82
C SER A 167 -2.66 -5.35 1.52
N LEU A 168 -3.66 -5.12 0.66
CA LEU A 168 -4.49 -6.18 0.05
C LEU A 168 -3.72 -7.02 -0.99
N MET A 169 -2.56 -6.53 -1.43
CA MET A 169 -1.72 -7.14 -2.46
C MET A 169 -0.26 -7.12 -2.02
N PRO A 170 0.10 -7.82 -0.93
CA PRO A 170 1.46 -7.79 -0.38
C PRO A 170 2.49 -8.37 -1.35
N ALA A 171 2.05 -9.25 -2.26
CA ALA A 171 2.87 -9.78 -3.34
C ALA A 171 2.11 -9.77 -4.66
N LEU A 172 2.74 -9.17 -5.67
CA LEU A 172 2.32 -9.20 -7.06
C LEU A 172 3.30 -10.04 -7.87
N LEU A 173 2.80 -10.60 -8.96
CA LEU A 173 3.52 -11.37 -9.95
C LEU A 173 3.16 -10.84 -11.33
N ASP A 174 4.14 -10.52 -12.15
CA ASP A 174 3.89 -10.04 -13.51
C ASP A 174 4.99 -10.46 -14.49
N LYS A 175 4.90 -9.96 -15.74
CA LYS A 175 5.79 -10.38 -16.84
C LYS A 175 7.26 -10.03 -16.63
N THR A 176 7.63 -9.18 -15.66
CA THR A 176 9.04 -8.89 -15.37
C THR A 176 9.80 -10.09 -14.83
N ILE A 177 9.10 -11.12 -14.30
CA ILE A 177 9.74 -12.37 -13.87
C ILE A 177 10.58 -13.07 -14.95
N TYR A 178 10.24 -12.84 -16.23
CA TYR A 178 10.99 -13.39 -17.37
C TYR A 178 12.28 -12.62 -17.68
N GLN A 179 12.51 -11.47 -17.03
CA GLN A 179 13.72 -10.67 -17.22
C GLN A 179 14.90 -11.16 -16.36
N ASN A 180 14.63 -11.99 -15.34
CA ASN A 180 15.63 -12.45 -14.37
C ASN A 180 16.81 -13.19 -15.01
N GLY A 181 16.57 -13.93 -16.09
CA GLY A 181 17.62 -14.62 -16.83
C GLY A 181 18.63 -13.69 -17.51
N LYS A 182 18.30 -12.40 -17.69
CA LYS A 182 19.17 -11.41 -18.34
C LYS A 182 20.01 -10.62 -17.33
N THR A 183 19.49 -10.37 -16.13
CA THR A 183 20.13 -9.51 -15.13
C THR A 183 20.76 -10.30 -13.98
N GLY A 184 20.39 -11.57 -13.79
CA GLY A 184 20.81 -12.38 -12.64
C GLY A 184 20.05 -12.06 -11.34
N GLU A 185 19.34 -10.94 -11.29
CA GLU A 185 18.47 -10.58 -10.17
C GLU A 185 17.10 -11.26 -10.29
N LYS A 186 16.59 -11.77 -9.16
CA LYS A 186 15.29 -12.44 -9.11
C LYS A 186 14.16 -11.47 -8.78
N HIS A 187 13.44 -11.02 -9.79
CA HIS A 187 12.24 -10.20 -9.68
C HIS A 187 10.97 -11.03 -9.86
N LYS A 188 9.94 -10.80 -9.04
CA LYS A 188 8.59 -11.37 -9.24
C LYS A 188 7.69 -10.43 -10.03
N SER A 189 7.92 -9.13 -9.91
CA SER A 189 7.06 -8.09 -10.44
C SER A 189 7.83 -6.80 -10.64
N LEU A 190 7.19 -5.82 -11.27
CA LEU A 190 7.67 -4.46 -11.42
C LEU A 190 8.14 -3.83 -10.09
N LEU A 191 7.52 -4.21 -8.97
CA LEU A 191 7.85 -3.67 -7.64
C LEU A 191 9.07 -4.35 -7.00
N SER A 192 9.59 -5.42 -7.56
CA SER A 192 10.69 -6.18 -6.94
C SER A 192 11.92 -5.29 -6.76
N GLY A 193 12.51 -5.30 -5.55
CA GLY A 193 13.67 -4.47 -5.21
C GLY A 193 13.36 -2.99 -4.90
N THR A 194 12.10 -2.57 -4.94
CA THR A 194 11.69 -1.21 -4.56
C THR A 194 11.44 -1.08 -3.05
N HIS A 195 11.48 0.13 -2.51
CA HIS A 195 11.02 0.40 -1.13
C HIS A 195 9.51 0.14 -0.97
N LEU A 196 8.72 0.36 -2.02
CA LEU A 196 7.28 0.09 -1.98
C LEU A 196 7.00 -1.39 -1.73
N MET A 197 7.75 -2.32 -2.34
CA MET A 197 7.58 -3.76 -2.08
C MET A 197 7.71 -4.09 -0.59
N ASP A 198 8.69 -3.52 0.11
CA ASP A 198 8.82 -3.73 1.55
C ASP A 198 7.67 -3.11 2.34
N SER A 199 7.24 -1.92 1.92
CA SER A 199 6.07 -1.24 2.51
C SER A 199 4.79 -2.07 2.35
N LEU A 200 4.55 -2.67 1.18
CA LEU A 200 3.41 -3.58 0.95
C LEU A 200 3.47 -4.83 1.84
N ASN A 201 4.66 -5.25 2.25
CA ASN A 201 4.87 -6.38 3.15
C ASN A 201 4.98 -5.99 4.63
N SER A 202 4.76 -4.71 4.94
CA SER A 202 4.69 -4.23 6.33
C SER A 202 3.40 -4.68 7.01
N THR A 203 3.52 -5.03 8.27
CA THR A 203 2.39 -5.50 9.08
C THR A 203 2.12 -4.58 10.26
N VAL A 204 0.88 -4.64 10.76
CA VAL A 204 0.52 -4.07 12.05
C VAL A 204 0.16 -5.23 12.98
N GLU A 205 0.76 -5.25 14.17
CA GLU A 205 0.42 -6.21 15.21
C GLU A 205 -1.00 -5.90 15.74
N LEU A 206 -1.92 -6.86 15.61
CA LEU A 206 -3.31 -6.73 16.03
C LEU A 206 -3.81 -8.03 16.67
N PRO A 207 -4.88 -8.00 17.48
CA PRO A 207 -5.49 -9.22 18.03
C PRO A 207 -5.99 -10.18 16.94
N PRO A 208 -6.02 -11.50 17.18
CA PRO A 208 -6.45 -12.48 16.18
C PRO A 208 -7.84 -12.21 15.58
N PHE A 209 -8.83 -11.84 16.41
CA PHE A 209 -10.18 -11.53 15.92
C PHE A 209 -10.25 -10.31 14.99
N VAL A 210 -9.25 -9.43 15.04
CA VAL A 210 -9.11 -8.31 14.10
C VAL A 210 -8.53 -8.81 12.78
N ASN A 211 -7.54 -9.70 12.83
CA ASN A 211 -6.99 -10.34 11.64
C ASN A 211 -8.04 -11.19 10.91
N ASP A 212 -8.91 -11.90 11.64
CA ASP A 212 -10.05 -12.64 11.06
C ASP A 212 -11.01 -11.70 10.28
N PHE A 213 -11.24 -10.49 10.81
CA PHE A 213 -12.04 -9.49 10.12
C PHE A 213 -11.32 -8.94 8.88
N ASP A 214 -10.00 -8.79 8.99
CA ASP A 214 -9.16 -8.32 7.90
C ASP A 214 -9.13 -9.29 6.73
N ASP A 215 -8.99 -10.59 7.03
CA ASP A 215 -9.07 -11.67 6.04
C ASP A 215 -10.43 -11.69 5.33
N LEU A 216 -11.53 -11.40 6.04
CA LEU A 216 -12.84 -11.24 5.42
C LEU A 216 -12.85 -10.05 4.45
N LEU A 217 -12.32 -8.90 4.84
CA LEU A 217 -12.24 -7.72 3.96
C LEU A 217 -11.37 -7.98 2.75
N GLU A 218 -10.24 -8.66 2.93
CA GLU A 218 -9.35 -9.08 1.86
C GLU A 218 -10.13 -9.93 0.85
N ASN A 219 -10.83 -10.97 1.31
CA ASN A 219 -11.63 -11.84 0.44
C ASN A 219 -12.71 -11.07 -0.36
N LEU A 220 -13.31 -10.03 0.23
CA LEU A 220 -14.37 -9.24 -0.41
C LEU A 220 -13.86 -8.19 -1.41
N CYS A 221 -12.63 -7.71 -1.24
CA CYS A 221 -12.09 -6.56 -1.96
C CYS A 221 -10.94 -6.90 -2.91
N ARG A 222 -10.18 -7.98 -2.66
CA ARG A 222 -8.90 -8.26 -3.31
C ARG A 222 -9.00 -8.41 -4.84
N GLU A 223 -9.90 -9.25 -5.32
CA GLU A 223 -10.13 -9.44 -6.77
C GLU A 223 -10.61 -8.15 -7.46
N LYS A 224 -11.53 -7.41 -6.83
CA LYS A 224 -12.02 -6.14 -7.37
C LYS A 224 -10.91 -5.10 -7.46
N SER A 225 -10.03 -5.07 -6.46
CA SER A 225 -8.87 -4.17 -6.40
C SER A 225 -7.86 -4.52 -7.49
N LEU A 226 -7.62 -5.81 -7.76
CA LEU A 226 -6.75 -6.25 -8.86
C LEU A 226 -7.31 -5.83 -10.23
N ASN A 227 -8.62 -5.92 -10.43
CA ASN A 227 -9.26 -5.44 -11.65
C ASN A 227 -9.12 -3.93 -11.86
N ILE A 228 -9.17 -3.14 -10.78
CA ILE A 228 -8.87 -1.70 -10.85
C ILE A 228 -7.42 -1.49 -11.28
N LEU A 229 -6.48 -2.22 -10.68
CA LEU A 229 -5.06 -2.16 -11.01
C LEU A 229 -4.79 -2.50 -12.48
N HIS A 230 -5.48 -3.48 -13.06
CA HIS A 230 -5.41 -3.79 -14.49
C HIS A 230 -5.84 -2.62 -15.38
N LYS A 231 -6.96 -1.98 -15.04
CA LYS A 231 -7.47 -0.81 -15.79
C LYS A 231 -6.52 0.37 -15.70
N VAL A 232 -5.93 0.61 -14.53
CA VAL A 232 -4.92 1.65 -14.31
C VAL A 232 -3.63 1.33 -15.07
N SER A 233 -3.21 0.07 -15.08
CA SER A 233 -2.05 -0.38 -15.85
C SER A 233 -2.22 -0.20 -17.36
N ALA A 234 -3.40 -0.49 -17.87
CA ALA A 234 -3.77 -0.24 -19.27
C ALA A 234 -3.95 1.26 -19.59
N GLY A 235 -3.93 2.15 -18.59
CA GLY A 235 -4.13 3.58 -18.76
C GLY A 235 -5.59 3.99 -19.02
N THR A 236 -6.54 3.07 -18.91
CA THR A 236 -7.99 3.35 -19.05
C THR A 236 -8.55 4.07 -17.83
N LEU A 237 -7.90 3.92 -16.67
CA LEU A 237 -8.14 4.72 -15.47
C LEU A 237 -6.83 5.40 -15.06
N ASN A 238 -6.90 6.60 -14.50
CA ASN A 238 -5.79 7.16 -13.74
C ASN A 238 -5.84 6.66 -12.28
N PRO A 239 -4.74 6.76 -11.51
CA PRO A 239 -4.68 6.30 -10.12
C PRO A 239 -5.74 6.92 -9.19
N ILE A 240 -6.12 8.18 -9.38
CA ILE A 240 -7.12 8.87 -8.55
C ILE A 240 -8.52 8.29 -8.81
N THR A 241 -8.87 8.07 -10.08
CA THR A 241 -10.13 7.42 -10.45
C THR A 241 -10.15 5.97 -9.98
N GLY A 242 -9.03 5.26 -10.07
CA GLY A 242 -8.88 3.91 -9.53
C GLY A 242 -9.09 3.86 -8.02
N LEU A 243 -8.45 4.78 -7.27
CA LEU A 243 -8.64 4.92 -5.82
C LEU A 243 -10.09 5.23 -5.47
N THR A 244 -10.75 6.11 -6.22
CA THR A 244 -12.17 6.42 -6.04
C THR A 244 -13.04 5.17 -6.18
N GLN A 245 -12.83 4.36 -7.22
CA GLN A 245 -13.59 3.10 -7.39
C GLN A 245 -13.35 2.14 -6.24
N PHE A 246 -12.11 2.03 -5.74
CA PHE A 246 -11.83 1.21 -4.57
C PHE A 246 -12.56 1.70 -3.31
N LEU A 247 -12.51 3.01 -3.03
CA LEU A 247 -13.17 3.59 -1.87
C LEU A 247 -14.69 3.40 -1.91
N GLN A 248 -15.30 3.49 -3.09
CA GLN A 248 -16.73 3.15 -3.27
C GLN A 248 -17.02 1.67 -2.95
N ILE A 249 -16.17 0.75 -3.43
CA ILE A 249 -16.31 -0.69 -3.16
C ILE A 249 -16.21 -0.97 -1.66
N ILE A 250 -15.14 -0.50 -1.00
CA ILE A 250 -14.92 -0.80 0.41
C ILE A 250 -15.94 -0.10 1.31
N SER A 251 -16.40 1.11 0.94
CA SER A 251 -17.51 1.79 1.60
C SER A 251 -18.80 0.96 1.55
N GLY A 252 -19.15 0.43 0.38
CA GLY A 252 -20.30 -0.46 0.22
C GLY A 252 -20.17 -1.76 1.04
N VAL A 253 -18.98 -2.37 1.03
CA VAL A 253 -18.68 -3.58 1.83
C VAL A 253 -18.85 -3.29 3.33
N LEU A 254 -18.20 -2.25 3.84
CA LEU A 254 -18.24 -1.89 5.26
C LEU A 254 -19.65 -1.50 5.71
N LYS A 255 -20.41 -0.78 4.88
CA LYS A 255 -21.82 -0.47 5.14
C LYS A 255 -22.64 -1.75 5.31
N LYS A 256 -22.51 -2.70 4.38
CA LYS A 256 -23.23 -3.98 4.45
C LYS A 256 -22.84 -4.78 5.70
N LEU A 257 -21.55 -4.84 6.03
CA LEU A 257 -21.08 -5.54 7.23
C LEU A 257 -21.62 -4.90 8.51
N ALA A 258 -21.69 -3.57 8.57
CA ALA A 258 -22.28 -2.85 9.70
C ALA A 258 -23.80 -3.13 9.83
N GLU A 259 -24.54 -3.12 8.72
CA GLU A 259 -25.97 -3.48 8.69
C GLU A 259 -26.22 -4.92 9.16
N ASP A 260 -25.41 -5.87 8.69
CA ASP A 260 -25.50 -7.29 9.07
C ASP A 260 -25.22 -7.49 10.57
N ALA A 261 -24.24 -6.77 11.12
CA ALA A 261 -23.93 -6.81 12.55
C ALA A 261 -25.07 -6.21 13.41
N ASN A 262 -25.69 -5.12 12.94
CA ASN A 262 -26.79 -4.47 13.64
C ASN A 262 -28.10 -5.29 13.61
N ARG A 263 -28.49 -5.83 12.44
CA ARG A 263 -29.71 -6.65 12.31
C ARG A 263 -29.72 -7.86 13.26
N LYS A 264 -28.57 -8.52 13.40
CA LYS A 264 -28.45 -9.69 14.28
C LYS A 264 -28.43 -9.34 15.77
N SER A 265 -27.99 -8.13 16.14
CA SER A 265 -28.07 -7.65 17.53
C SER A 265 -29.51 -7.39 18.00
N GLN A 266 -30.45 -7.19 17.07
CA GLN A 266 -31.86 -6.89 17.34
C GLN A 266 -32.76 -8.14 17.28
N SER A 267 -32.26 -9.28 16.80
CA SER A 267 -33.00 -10.54 16.73
C SER A 267 -32.88 -11.30 18.06
N CYS A 268 -33.95 -11.30 18.87
CA CYS A 268 -34.04 -12.01 20.15
C CYS A 268 -34.17 -13.55 20.03
N LEU A 269 -34.12 -14.11 18.81
CA LEU A 269 -34.22 -15.55 18.61
C LEU A 269 -32.83 -16.21 18.57
N PRO A 270 -32.58 -17.27 19.37
CA PRO A 270 -31.33 -18.00 19.35
C PRO A 270 -31.24 -18.79 18.05
N GLN A 271 -30.58 -18.23 17.04
CA GLN A 271 -30.41 -18.88 15.75
C GLN A 271 -29.25 -19.89 15.83
N CYS A 272 -29.53 -21.15 15.51
CA CYS A 272 -28.60 -22.27 15.54
C CYS A 272 -27.22 -21.93 14.93
N SER A 273 -26.19 -22.36 15.65
CA SER A 273 -24.79 -21.95 15.61
C SER A 273 -23.95 -22.51 14.45
N LEU A 274 -24.31 -22.25 13.19
CA LEU A 274 -23.55 -22.80 12.06
C LEU A 274 -23.16 -21.82 10.94
N MET A 275 -23.47 -20.52 11.02
CA MET A 275 -23.31 -19.62 9.87
C MET A 275 -22.73 -18.23 10.23
N LYS A 276 -21.42 -18.11 9.95
CA LYS A 276 -20.54 -16.93 9.86
C LYS A 276 -20.06 -16.28 11.19
N PRO A 277 -18.76 -15.96 11.30
CA PRO A 277 -18.23 -15.24 12.47
C PRO A 277 -18.94 -13.88 12.64
N GLN A 278 -19.40 -13.62 13.86
CA GLN A 278 -20.02 -12.36 14.23
C GLN A 278 -18.92 -11.37 14.63
N PHE A 279 -18.79 -10.29 13.88
CA PHE A 279 -17.82 -9.24 14.19
C PHE A 279 -18.43 -8.16 15.07
N ASN A 280 -17.62 -7.63 15.99
CA ASN A 280 -18.00 -6.56 16.88
C ASN A 280 -18.30 -5.29 16.07
N PRO A 281 -19.49 -4.65 16.20
CA PRO A 281 -19.81 -3.41 15.49
C PRO A 281 -18.78 -2.29 15.70
N LYS A 282 -18.17 -2.22 16.90
CA LYS A 282 -17.11 -1.26 17.20
C LYS A 282 -15.87 -1.50 16.35
N LEU A 283 -15.51 -2.75 16.08
CA LEU A 283 -14.39 -3.08 15.18
C LEU A 283 -14.68 -2.58 13.76
N ILE A 284 -15.89 -2.83 13.26
CA ILE A 284 -16.31 -2.37 11.93
C ILE A 284 -16.22 -0.83 11.85
N GLU A 285 -16.68 -0.12 12.88
CA GLU A 285 -16.61 1.35 12.90
C GLU A 285 -15.18 1.88 12.99
N LEU A 286 -14.27 1.21 13.71
CA LEU A 286 -12.85 1.59 13.72
C LEU A 286 -12.21 1.42 12.34
N VAL A 287 -12.50 0.31 11.66
CA VAL A 287 -12.00 0.09 10.30
C VAL A 287 -12.61 1.09 9.33
N ARG A 288 -13.92 1.39 9.47
CA ARG A 288 -14.60 2.43 8.68
C ARG A 288 -14.00 3.80 8.89
N THR A 289 -13.67 4.14 10.14
CA THR A 289 -13.00 5.39 10.51
C THR A 289 -11.65 5.49 9.83
N GLY A 290 -10.77 4.49 10.01
CA GLY A 290 -9.44 4.51 9.39
C GLY A 290 -9.46 4.48 7.86
N THR A 291 -10.44 3.78 7.27
CA THR A 291 -10.56 3.62 5.83
C THR A 291 -11.17 4.83 5.14
N LEU A 292 -12.22 5.46 5.70
CA LEU A 292 -13.11 6.39 4.98
C LEU A 292 -13.16 7.81 5.56
N ALA A 293 -12.88 8.01 6.86
CA ALA A 293 -13.23 9.28 7.54
C ALA A 293 -12.56 10.50 6.90
N THR A 294 -11.32 10.37 6.45
CA THR A 294 -10.55 11.45 5.81
C THR A 294 -10.33 11.22 4.31
N THR A 295 -10.49 9.98 3.86
CA THR A 295 -10.10 9.55 2.50
C THR A 295 -11.25 9.63 1.50
N PHE A 296 -12.51 9.60 1.97
CA PHE A 296 -13.70 9.49 1.12
C PHE A 296 -14.67 10.63 1.37
N SER A 297 -15.10 11.28 0.30
CA SER A 297 -16.16 12.29 0.33
C SER A 297 -17.50 11.60 0.06
N PHE A 298 -18.34 11.49 1.10
CA PHE A 298 -19.69 10.93 0.94
C PHE A 298 -20.62 11.80 0.07
N GLN A 299 -20.35 13.10 -0.03
CA GLN A 299 -21.14 14.04 -0.84
C GLN A 299 -20.94 13.78 -2.33
N THR A 300 -19.68 13.62 -2.75
CA THR A 300 -19.32 13.43 -4.16
C THR A 300 -19.17 11.95 -4.52
N GLN A 301 -19.17 11.05 -3.53
CA GLN A 301 -18.83 9.63 -3.68
C GLN A 301 -17.44 9.41 -4.32
N THR A 302 -16.49 10.29 -4.02
CA THR A 302 -15.12 10.23 -4.56
C THR A 302 -14.07 10.18 -3.46
N ALA A 303 -12.82 9.88 -3.83
CA ALA A 303 -11.70 10.21 -2.95
C ALA A 303 -11.76 11.70 -2.57
N SER A 304 -11.45 11.99 -1.30
CA SER A 304 -11.40 13.34 -0.75
C SER A 304 -10.27 14.12 -1.41
N GLU A 305 -10.59 15.32 -1.88
CA GLU A 305 -9.63 16.22 -2.52
C GLU A 305 -8.41 16.49 -1.62
N ALA A 306 -8.64 16.77 -0.34
CA ALA A 306 -7.58 17.05 0.63
C ALA A 306 -6.65 15.83 0.82
N TYR A 307 -7.21 14.63 0.75
CA TYR A 307 -6.45 13.38 0.86
C TYR A 307 -5.65 13.08 -0.41
N ILE A 308 -6.22 13.31 -1.61
CA ILE A 308 -5.47 13.22 -2.87
C ILE A 308 -4.27 14.17 -2.87
N GLN A 309 -4.48 15.43 -2.49
CA GLN A 309 -3.40 16.42 -2.41
C GLN A 309 -2.31 16.03 -1.40
N LEU A 310 -2.69 15.36 -0.31
CA LEU A 310 -1.75 14.81 0.67
C LEU A 310 -0.91 13.68 0.06
N LEU A 311 -1.55 12.70 -0.58
CA LEU A 311 -0.87 11.58 -1.23
C LEU A 311 0.08 12.02 -2.34
N LEU A 312 -0.31 13.06 -3.09
CA LEU A 312 0.50 13.71 -4.13
C LEU A 312 1.57 14.65 -3.58
N ARG A 313 1.64 14.83 -2.25
CA ARG A 313 2.61 15.69 -1.55
C ARG A 313 2.62 17.13 -2.07
N MET A 314 1.43 17.66 -2.35
CA MET A 314 1.30 18.99 -2.94
C MET A 314 1.64 20.09 -1.95
N THR A 315 2.45 21.03 -2.41
CA THR A 315 2.79 22.27 -1.71
C THR A 315 1.59 23.23 -1.66
N PRO A 316 1.58 24.19 -0.71
CA PRO A 316 0.56 25.22 -0.68
C PRO A 316 0.45 26.00 -1.99
N ALA A 317 1.58 26.27 -2.67
CA ALA A 317 1.59 27.02 -3.93
C ALA A 317 0.91 26.22 -5.07
N GLU A 318 1.22 24.93 -5.21
CA GLU A 318 0.58 24.07 -6.20
C GLU A 318 -0.94 23.96 -5.95
N LYS A 319 -1.37 23.86 -4.69
CA LYS A 319 -2.81 23.82 -4.34
C LYS A 319 -3.54 25.09 -4.78
N VAL A 320 -2.90 26.26 -4.69
CA VAL A 320 -3.49 27.53 -5.15
C VAL A 320 -3.66 27.55 -6.68
N LEU A 321 -2.74 26.92 -7.43
CA LEU A 321 -2.80 26.81 -8.89
C LEU A 321 -3.90 25.84 -9.37
N CYS A 322 -4.34 24.90 -8.52
CA CYS A 322 -5.40 23.94 -8.81
C CYS A 322 -6.84 24.49 -8.69
N LYS A 323 -7.02 25.82 -8.59
CA LYS A 323 -8.35 26.45 -8.61
C LYS A 323 -9.09 26.28 -9.95
N ASP A 324 -8.36 26.14 -11.06
CA ASP A 324 -8.90 25.75 -12.36
C ASP A 324 -8.83 24.21 -12.52
N ASN A 325 -9.94 23.59 -12.91
CA ASN A 325 -10.04 22.14 -13.11
C ASN A 325 -9.04 21.61 -14.15
N ARG A 326 -8.78 22.32 -15.26
CA ARG A 326 -7.83 21.84 -16.28
C ARG A 326 -6.40 21.85 -15.76
N ASN A 327 -6.02 22.91 -15.05
CA ASN A 327 -4.69 23.01 -14.43
C ASN A 327 -4.52 21.98 -13.31
N LYS A 328 -5.58 21.72 -12.55
CA LYS A 328 -5.61 20.68 -11.52
C LYS A 328 -5.35 19.29 -12.09
N GLU A 329 -6.07 18.88 -13.13
CA GLU A 329 -5.89 17.56 -13.73
C GLU A 329 -4.47 17.37 -14.27
N LYS A 330 -3.93 18.37 -14.97
CA LYS A 330 -2.56 18.35 -15.45
C LYS A 330 -1.55 18.22 -14.30
N MET A 331 -1.67 19.07 -13.29
CA MET A 331 -0.81 19.04 -12.10
C MET A 331 -0.85 17.66 -11.40
N TYR A 332 -2.04 17.07 -11.26
CA TYR A 332 -2.19 15.78 -10.61
C TYR A 332 -1.51 14.67 -11.39
N LEU A 333 -1.63 14.68 -12.72
CA LEU A 333 -0.93 13.73 -13.57
C LEU A 333 0.59 13.92 -13.49
N ASP A 334 1.08 15.15 -13.49
CA ASP A 334 2.51 15.45 -13.35
C ASP A 334 3.06 14.90 -12.01
N LYS A 335 2.35 15.14 -10.88
CA LYS A 335 2.72 14.60 -9.57
C LYS A 335 2.65 13.07 -9.51
N ILE A 336 1.69 12.45 -10.21
CA ILE A 336 1.58 10.99 -10.32
C ILE A 336 2.79 10.41 -11.04
N MET A 337 3.24 11.03 -12.14
CA MET A 337 4.42 10.57 -12.88
C MET A 337 5.70 10.74 -12.06
N GLU A 338 5.85 11.85 -11.33
CA GLU A 338 6.96 12.06 -10.38
C GLU A 338 6.99 10.96 -9.31
N LEU A 339 5.85 10.70 -8.67
CA LEU A 339 5.71 9.63 -7.67
C LEU A 339 5.99 8.24 -8.25
N GLN A 340 5.54 7.97 -9.47
CA GLN A 340 5.78 6.68 -10.13
C GLN A 340 7.28 6.46 -10.32
N GLN A 341 8.01 7.49 -10.77
CA GLN A 341 9.45 7.40 -10.92
C GLN A 341 10.13 7.08 -9.58
N GLU A 342 9.80 7.81 -8.51
CA GLU A 342 10.35 7.57 -7.16
C GLU A 342 10.03 6.16 -6.64
N ILE A 343 8.81 5.66 -6.86
CA ILE A 343 8.40 4.33 -6.42
C ILE A 343 9.20 3.24 -7.14
N LEU A 344 9.46 3.42 -8.43
CA LEU A 344 10.15 2.45 -9.28
C LEU A 344 11.67 2.57 -9.22
N GLU A 345 12.20 3.59 -8.55
CA GLU A 345 13.62 3.63 -8.20
C GLU A 345 13.94 2.41 -7.32
N SER A 346 14.90 1.62 -7.78
CA SER A 346 15.42 0.51 -6.99
C SER A 346 16.02 1.05 -5.71
N LYS A 347 16.10 0.22 -4.67
CA LYS A 347 16.96 0.52 -3.52
C LYS A 347 18.38 0.69 -4.06
N SER A 348 18.77 1.94 -4.33
CA SER A 348 20.09 2.28 -4.85
C SER A 348 21.16 1.58 -4.04
N SER A 349 22.24 1.22 -4.71
CA SER A 349 23.47 0.49 -4.35
C SER A 349 24.17 0.98 -3.06
N LYS A 350 23.43 1.16 -1.97
CA LYS A 350 23.86 1.60 -0.64
C LYS A 350 23.43 0.56 0.40
N CYS A 351 23.82 -0.69 0.15
CA CYS A 351 24.04 -1.69 1.18
C CYS A 351 25.37 -2.41 0.89
N HIS A 352 26.44 -1.62 0.85
CA HIS A 352 27.77 -1.97 1.31
C HIS A 352 27.97 -1.05 2.53
N SER A 353 28.24 -1.44 3.76
CA SER A 353 28.69 -2.68 4.44
C SER A 353 28.46 -2.43 5.96
N PRO A 354 28.93 -3.25 6.91
CA PRO A 354 29.00 -4.72 7.01
C PRO A 354 27.92 -5.30 7.95
#